data_AF-A0A6I2ZLD9-F1
#
_entry.id   AF-A0A6I2ZLD9-F1
#
_cell.length_a   1.000
_cell.length_b   1.000
_cell.length_c   1.000
_cell.angle_alpha   90.00
_cell.angle_beta   90.00
_cell.angle_gamma   90.00
#
_symmetry.space_group_name_H-M   'P 1'
#
loop_
_entity.id
_entity.type
_entity.pdbx_description
1 polymer ?
#
loop_
_entity_poly.entity_id
_entity_poly.type
_entity_poly.pdbx_seq_one_letter_code
_entity_poly.pdbx_strand_id
1 'polypeptide(L)'
;MERNLFRVLANLGQAVDMGVLIPEDFPFALLTNDAEQQVVRVLRDGLRDGWFIIPNVGMSARRDFQLDIVLLHAEQGVLNLEVKGHRIEVRDGIWRSGRHPSQRLQPQPYQQAQSNAFALRDLLRSECGLPNLNVEYGVAFPNTTSFEGRLPPEVNRAQLLIASDLDDPQHAVDLLMTHRWGNHPLSQDEIESIVHVLCPSATFSWDPLAQASSARSRLDDICEEQIKAMAGLDMNTRVAVTGAAGTGKSRLAASWALRAFHREERTLVTCYNEPLAAQLRRRLPEDDSLRIGPFLTTALSLEGMEPLVPPPDAGDDWWNVHAVGHLLRYWHQVTEQFDTIIIDEAQDFSPAWIAALEMLLDPEGPRRVLLLADEQQMLYQRGFTTPLAADGWTRCELVVNCRNSYSIGNLIRRRLNGAPAPLNRPEASGIRWIKAENQLAAVAAVQEQLHKLLVEQGRDPSTILVETTDSTTRAALRTQANLVAWEQASSEPGQVVCENVHRAKGLEVDTVLFVCPDSEVDDTLLYIGLSRAVVELIVVAPQALAARLGLEQASGENVTSP
;
A
#
# COMPACT_ATOMS: atom_id res chain seq x y z
N MET A 1 -20.58 -13.45 1.09
CA MET A 1 -21.64 -12.58 0.56
C MET A 1 -22.76 -13.37 -0.11
N GLU A 2 -22.47 -14.48 -0.80
CA GLU A 2 -23.49 -15.47 -1.25
C GLU A 2 -24.47 -15.91 -0.15
N ARG A 3 -24.02 -15.97 1.11
CA ARG A 3 -24.86 -16.25 2.29
C ARG A 3 -26.01 -15.26 2.53
N ASN A 4 -25.93 -14.01 2.08
CA ASN A 4 -27.01 -13.02 2.29
C ASN A 4 -28.14 -13.21 1.28
N LEU A 5 -27.83 -13.43 0.00
CA LEU A 5 -28.83 -13.72 -1.03
C LEU A 5 -29.61 -15.01 -0.68
N PHE A 6 -28.90 -16.08 -0.29
CA PHE A 6 -29.51 -17.32 0.18
C PHE A 6 -30.41 -17.14 1.41
N ARG A 7 -30.18 -16.13 2.25
CA ARG A 7 -30.99 -15.84 3.43
C ARG A 7 -32.27 -15.06 3.09
N VAL A 8 -32.18 -14.14 2.12
CA VAL A 8 -33.33 -13.43 1.53
C VAL A 8 -34.28 -14.42 0.85
N LEU A 9 -33.74 -15.40 0.12
CA LEU A 9 -34.53 -16.40 -0.61
C LEU A 9 -35.00 -17.55 0.29
N ALA A 10 -34.26 -17.91 1.35
CA ALA A 10 -34.75 -18.85 2.36
C ALA A 10 -35.98 -18.34 3.15
N ASN A 11 -36.24 -17.03 3.12
CA ASN A 11 -37.43 -16.42 3.72
C ASN A 11 -38.67 -16.44 2.81
N LEU A 12 -38.59 -17.01 1.60
CA LEU A 12 -39.76 -17.20 0.69
C LEU A 12 -40.92 -18.01 1.33
N GLY A 13 -40.67 -18.68 2.46
CA GLY A 13 -41.69 -19.41 3.24
C GLY A 13 -42.20 -18.70 4.51
N GLN A 14 -41.70 -17.51 4.86
CA GLN A 14 -42.20 -16.73 6.01
C GLN A 14 -42.89 -15.47 5.49
N ALA A 15 -44.12 -15.24 5.92
CA ALA A 15 -44.89 -14.03 5.58
C ALA A 15 -44.13 -12.79 6.06
N VAL A 16 -43.36 -12.15 5.18
CA VAL A 16 -42.76 -10.84 5.41
C VAL A 16 -43.86 -9.82 5.16
N ASP A 17 -44.26 -9.09 6.19
CA ASP A 17 -45.37 -8.13 6.18
C ASP A 17 -45.08 -6.84 5.37
N MET A 18 -43.92 -6.76 4.70
CA MET A 18 -43.40 -5.58 3.99
C MET A 18 -42.59 -5.99 2.74
N GLY A 19 -42.41 -5.04 1.81
CA GLY A 19 -41.60 -5.21 0.61
C GLY A 19 -40.11 -5.31 0.95
N VAL A 20 -39.38 -6.16 0.22
CA VAL A 20 -37.98 -6.47 0.49
C VAL A 20 -37.09 -5.64 -0.42
N LEU A 21 -36.24 -4.78 0.17
CA LEU A 21 -35.24 -4.01 -0.57
C LEU A 21 -34.07 -4.92 -0.97
N ILE A 22 -33.56 -4.78 -2.20
CA ILE A 22 -32.36 -5.48 -2.66
C ILE A 22 -31.30 -4.47 -3.11
N PRO A 23 -30.09 -4.50 -2.51
CA PRO A 23 -29.75 -5.23 -1.29
C PRO A 23 -30.53 -4.72 -0.05
N GLU A 24 -30.66 -5.54 1.00
CA GLU A 24 -31.43 -5.18 2.21
C GLU A 24 -30.88 -3.92 2.91
N ASP A 25 -29.57 -3.72 2.84
CA ASP A 25 -28.82 -2.60 3.40
C ASP A 25 -28.56 -1.49 2.35
N PHE A 26 -29.34 -1.42 1.27
CA PHE A 26 -29.15 -0.43 0.22
C PHE A 26 -29.05 1.00 0.80
N PRO A 27 -27.94 1.71 0.56
CA PRO A 27 -27.72 3.02 1.14
C PRO A 27 -28.53 4.08 0.38
N PHE A 28 -29.61 4.57 1.01
CA PHE A 28 -30.48 5.61 0.44
C PHE A 28 -29.76 6.88 -0.03
N ALA A 29 -28.55 7.15 0.48
CA ALA A 29 -27.72 8.27 0.02
C ALA A 29 -27.29 8.17 -1.47
N LEU A 30 -27.37 6.98 -2.07
CA LEU A 30 -27.14 6.80 -3.52
C LEU A 30 -28.29 7.33 -4.38
N LEU A 31 -29.50 7.46 -3.82
CA LEU A 31 -30.64 8.09 -4.48
C LEU A 31 -30.52 9.60 -4.31
N THR A 32 -29.96 10.27 -5.33
CA THR A 32 -29.73 11.73 -5.27
C THR A 32 -31.02 12.56 -5.29
N ASN A 33 -32.17 11.95 -5.62
CA ASN A 33 -33.47 12.59 -5.73
C ASN A 33 -34.38 12.22 -4.55
N ASP A 34 -34.80 13.24 -3.78
CA ASP A 34 -35.69 13.06 -2.62
C ASP A 34 -37.02 12.38 -2.98
N ALA A 35 -37.53 12.59 -4.19
CA ALA A 35 -38.77 11.96 -4.65
C ALA A 35 -38.60 10.45 -4.87
N GLU A 36 -37.45 10.00 -5.37
CA GLU A 36 -37.14 8.56 -5.50
C GLU A 36 -36.98 7.93 -4.13
N GLN A 37 -36.27 8.60 -3.21
CA GLN A 37 -36.16 8.13 -1.81
C GLN A 37 -37.54 7.98 -1.16
N GLN A 38 -38.43 8.95 -1.36
CA GLN A 38 -39.80 8.89 -0.85
C GLN A 38 -40.55 7.68 -1.41
N VAL A 39 -40.54 7.48 -2.74
CA VAL A 39 -41.26 6.37 -3.38
C VAL A 39 -40.70 5.02 -2.94
N VAL A 40 -39.37 4.85 -2.88
CA VAL A 40 -38.75 3.60 -2.41
C VAL A 40 -39.16 3.27 -0.97
N ARG A 41 -39.20 4.27 -0.06
CA ARG A 41 -39.66 4.06 1.32
C ARG A 41 -41.13 3.65 1.38
N VAL A 42 -41.99 4.34 0.62
CA VAL A 42 -43.42 4.01 0.56
C VAL A 42 -43.65 2.60 0.03
N LEU A 43 -42.94 2.20 -1.04
CA LEU A 43 -43.06 0.85 -1.59
C LEU A 43 -42.55 -0.21 -0.61
N ARG A 44 -41.41 0.04 0.06
CA ARG A 44 -40.88 -0.89 1.08
C ARG A 44 -41.87 -1.08 2.23
N ASP A 45 -42.42 0.01 2.75
CA ASP A 45 -43.26 -0.02 3.95
C ASP A 45 -44.70 -0.46 3.64
N GLY A 46 -45.15 -0.34 2.39
CA GLY A 46 -46.54 -0.57 1.99
C GLY A 46 -46.80 -1.78 1.08
N LEU A 47 -45.82 -2.25 0.31
CA LEU A 47 -45.99 -3.49 -0.47
C LEU A 47 -45.94 -4.71 0.44
N ARG A 48 -46.72 -5.75 0.11
CA ARG A 48 -46.80 -7.01 0.84
C ARG A 48 -46.54 -8.19 -0.11
N ASP A 49 -46.72 -9.41 0.37
CA ASP A 49 -46.79 -10.61 -0.48
C ASP A 49 -45.52 -10.95 -1.30
N GLY A 50 -44.34 -10.49 -0.86
CA GLY A 50 -43.07 -10.93 -1.45
C GLY A 50 -42.59 -10.12 -2.66
N TRP A 51 -42.97 -8.84 -2.75
CA TRP A 51 -42.34 -7.90 -3.68
C TRP A 51 -40.88 -7.60 -3.29
N PHE A 52 -39.99 -7.73 -4.26
CA PHE A 52 -38.62 -7.25 -4.20
C PHE A 52 -38.49 -5.88 -4.88
N ILE A 53 -37.73 -4.98 -4.27
CA ILE A 53 -37.56 -3.59 -4.68
C ILE A 53 -36.08 -3.37 -4.96
N ILE A 54 -35.73 -3.11 -6.22
CA ILE A 54 -34.37 -2.85 -6.67
C ILE A 54 -34.31 -1.39 -7.17
N PRO A 55 -33.82 -0.46 -6.33
CA PRO A 55 -33.67 0.93 -6.74
C PRO A 55 -32.41 1.13 -7.60
N ASN A 56 -32.40 2.20 -8.40
CA ASN A 56 -31.19 2.78 -8.98
C ASN A 56 -30.37 1.81 -9.85
N VAL A 57 -31.00 1.10 -10.78
CA VAL A 57 -30.35 0.09 -11.64
C VAL A 57 -29.73 0.74 -12.88
N GLY A 58 -28.41 0.67 -12.99
CA GLY A 58 -27.67 1.17 -14.15
C GLY A 58 -27.79 0.23 -15.35
N MET A 59 -28.09 0.79 -16.52
CA MET A 59 -28.24 0.05 -17.77
C MET A 59 -27.27 0.57 -18.81
N SER A 60 -26.51 -0.33 -19.44
CA SER A 60 -25.65 0.03 -20.57
C SER A 60 -26.37 -0.23 -21.90
N ALA A 61 -26.38 0.79 -22.76
CA ALA A 61 -26.96 0.75 -24.10
C ALA A 61 -26.17 1.70 -25.02
N ARG A 62 -26.70 2.08 -26.18
CA ARG A 62 -26.06 3.10 -27.05
C ARG A 62 -25.81 4.43 -26.31
N ARG A 63 -26.64 4.72 -25.31
CA ARG A 63 -26.43 5.74 -24.29
C ARG A 63 -26.79 5.08 -22.96
N ASP A 64 -25.88 5.14 -22.00
CA ASP A 64 -26.14 4.62 -20.66
C ASP A 64 -27.28 5.41 -20.02
N PHE A 65 -28.12 4.72 -19.26
CA PHE A 65 -29.26 5.29 -18.57
C PHE A 65 -29.53 4.51 -17.29
N GLN A 66 -30.40 5.05 -16.45
CA GLN A 66 -30.72 4.47 -15.15
C GLN A 66 -32.21 4.21 -15.05
N LEU A 67 -32.56 3.09 -14.42
CA LEU A 67 -33.91 2.76 -13.99
C LEU A 67 -34.07 3.20 -12.54
N ASP A 68 -35.12 3.97 -12.26
CA ASP A 68 -35.32 4.52 -10.91
C ASP A 68 -35.66 3.40 -9.93
N ILE A 69 -36.67 2.57 -10.24
CA ILE A 69 -37.12 1.47 -9.40
C ILE A 69 -37.56 0.29 -10.26
N VAL A 70 -37.00 -0.89 -10.00
CA VAL A 70 -37.48 -2.17 -10.53
C VAL A 70 -38.16 -2.95 -9.41
N LEU A 71 -39.40 -3.36 -9.65
CA LEU A 71 -40.19 -4.21 -8.78
C LEU A 71 -40.26 -5.62 -9.37
N LEU A 72 -40.02 -6.62 -8.54
CA LEU A 72 -39.96 -8.03 -8.94
C LEU A 72 -40.82 -8.88 -8.00
N HIS A 73 -41.64 -9.75 -8.55
CA HIS A 73 -42.48 -10.66 -7.76
C HIS A 73 -42.74 -11.95 -8.54
N ALA A 74 -42.74 -13.10 -7.84
CA ALA A 74 -42.87 -14.43 -8.42
C ALA A 74 -44.12 -14.58 -9.31
N GLU A 75 -45.31 -14.35 -8.74
CA GLU A 75 -46.56 -14.50 -9.50
C GLU A 75 -46.90 -13.28 -10.37
N GLN A 76 -46.44 -12.09 -9.97
CA GLN A 76 -46.86 -10.86 -10.62
C GLN A 76 -45.98 -10.42 -11.79
N GLY A 77 -44.70 -10.81 -11.78
CA GLY A 77 -43.72 -10.47 -12.82
C GLY A 77 -42.84 -9.29 -12.45
N VAL A 78 -42.38 -8.55 -13.46
CA VAL A 78 -41.42 -7.45 -13.35
C VAL A 78 -42.07 -6.13 -13.76
N LEU A 79 -41.84 -5.08 -12.99
CA LEU A 79 -42.35 -3.74 -13.21
C LEU A 79 -41.23 -2.71 -13.10
N ASN A 80 -41.06 -1.87 -14.11
CA ASN A 80 -40.21 -0.68 -14.06
C ASN A 80 -41.04 0.56 -13.70
N LEU A 81 -40.70 1.24 -12.62
CA LEU A 81 -41.37 2.44 -12.16
C LEU A 81 -40.44 3.66 -12.27
N GLU A 82 -40.78 4.59 -13.15
CA GLU A 82 -40.06 5.86 -13.31
C GLU A 82 -40.64 6.92 -12.35
N VAL A 83 -39.79 7.68 -11.66
CA VAL A 83 -40.20 8.67 -10.66
C VAL A 83 -39.94 10.10 -11.15
N LYS A 84 -40.98 10.94 -11.14
CA LYS A 84 -40.87 12.37 -11.46
C LYS A 84 -41.32 13.23 -10.27
N GLY A 85 -40.34 13.79 -9.56
CA GLY A 85 -40.57 14.61 -8.37
C GLY A 85 -40.98 16.06 -8.64
N HIS A 86 -40.88 16.56 -9.87
CA HIS A 86 -41.17 17.96 -10.18
C HIS A 86 -42.63 18.15 -10.64
N ARG A 87 -43.13 19.39 -10.53
CA ARG A 87 -44.46 19.76 -11.05
C ARG A 87 -44.53 19.54 -12.56
N ILE A 88 -45.64 19.00 -13.03
CA ILE A 88 -45.87 18.67 -14.45
C ILE A 88 -47.21 19.22 -14.93
N GLU A 89 -47.34 19.41 -16.23
CA GLU A 89 -48.57 19.78 -16.91
C GLU A 89 -48.63 19.07 -18.27
N VAL A 90 -49.82 18.64 -18.69
CA VAL A 90 -50.06 18.18 -20.06
C VAL A 90 -50.80 19.28 -20.81
N ARG A 91 -50.21 19.78 -21.89
CA ARG A 91 -50.83 20.79 -22.76
C ARG A 91 -50.72 20.37 -24.22
N ASP A 92 -51.86 20.34 -24.90
CA ASP A 92 -51.98 19.89 -26.30
C ASP A 92 -51.37 18.49 -26.51
N GLY A 93 -51.56 17.60 -25.52
CA GLY A 93 -51.03 16.23 -25.53
C GLY A 93 -49.54 16.09 -25.18
N ILE A 94 -48.84 17.20 -24.87
CA ILE A 94 -47.39 17.19 -24.58
C ILE A 94 -47.15 17.48 -23.10
N TRP A 95 -46.36 16.63 -22.46
CA TRP A 95 -45.91 16.78 -21.08
C TRP A 95 -44.83 17.87 -20.96
N ARG A 96 -45.03 18.78 -20.02
CA ARG A 96 -44.23 19.98 -19.80
C ARG A 96 -43.90 20.16 -18.32
N SER A 97 -42.86 20.94 -18.06
CA SER A 97 -42.54 21.37 -16.69
C SER A 97 -43.61 22.33 -16.18
N GLY A 98 -44.20 22.02 -15.02
CA GLY A 98 -45.16 22.92 -14.36
C GLY A 98 -44.50 24.17 -13.75
N ARG A 99 -43.16 24.21 -13.64
CA ARG A 99 -42.42 25.43 -13.27
C ARG A 99 -42.10 26.31 -14.47
N HIS A 100 -41.89 25.71 -15.64
CA HIS A 100 -41.60 26.40 -16.89
C HIS A 100 -42.48 25.83 -18.01
N PRO A 101 -43.73 26.31 -18.17
CA PRO A 101 -44.69 25.71 -19.12
C PRO A 101 -44.24 25.73 -20.59
N SER A 102 -43.32 26.62 -20.96
CA SER A 102 -42.69 26.63 -22.29
C SER A 102 -41.76 25.43 -22.52
N GLN A 103 -41.19 24.85 -21.46
CA GLN A 103 -40.26 23.74 -21.49
C GLN A 103 -41.01 22.40 -21.58
N ARG A 104 -40.81 21.71 -22.70
CA ARG A 104 -41.27 20.32 -22.89
C ARG A 104 -40.33 19.39 -22.14
N LEU A 105 -40.87 18.34 -21.53
CA LEU A 105 -40.05 17.28 -20.94
C LEU A 105 -39.43 16.45 -22.07
N GLN A 106 -38.13 16.19 -22.02
CA GLN A 106 -37.47 15.29 -22.97
C GLN A 106 -36.50 14.38 -22.21
N PRO A 107 -36.71 13.05 -22.25
CA PRO A 107 -37.84 12.35 -22.88
C PRO A 107 -39.21 12.65 -22.25
N GLN A 108 -40.31 12.34 -22.95
CA GLN A 108 -41.65 12.39 -22.36
C GLN A 108 -41.76 11.26 -21.30
N PRO A 109 -42.34 11.50 -20.11
CA PRO A 109 -42.26 10.55 -18.99
C PRO A 109 -42.72 9.14 -19.33
N TYR A 110 -43.85 9.02 -20.03
CA TYR A 110 -44.43 7.73 -20.40
C TYR A 110 -43.58 6.98 -21.43
N GLN A 111 -43.04 7.69 -22.43
CA GLN A 111 -42.14 7.12 -23.43
C GLN A 111 -40.82 6.67 -22.79
N GLN A 112 -40.33 7.39 -21.78
CA GLN A 112 -39.14 7.01 -21.01
C GLN A 112 -39.39 5.71 -20.25
N ALA A 113 -40.46 5.63 -19.45
CA ALA A 113 -40.80 4.43 -18.68
C ALA A 113 -40.99 3.20 -19.57
N GLN A 114 -41.66 3.37 -20.72
CA GLN A 114 -41.83 2.30 -21.71
C GLN A 114 -40.50 1.84 -22.32
N SER A 115 -39.66 2.79 -22.76
CA SER A 115 -38.36 2.47 -23.36
C SER A 115 -37.44 1.77 -22.36
N ASN A 116 -37.44 2.24 -21.11
CA ASN A 116 -36.72 1.66 -19.99
C ASN A 116 -37.15 0.22 -19.71
N ALA A 117 -38.46 -0.04 -19.65
CA ALA A 117 -38.99 -1.39 -19.48
C ALA A 117 -38.67 -2.33 -20.64
N PHE A 118 -38.70 -1.85 -21.89
CA PHE A 118 -38.30 -2.68 -23.04
C PHE A 118 -36.82 -3.02 -23.02
N ALA A 119 -35.96 -2.08 -22.64
CA ALA A 119 -34.54 -2.35 -22.48
C ALA A 119 -34.27 -3.34 -21.35
N LEU A 120 -34.95 -3.20 -20.20
CA LEU A 120 -34.87 -4.17 -19.10
C LEU A 120 -35.36 -5.55 -19.55
N ARG A 121 -36.49 -5.61 -20.26
CA ARG A 121 -37.05 -6.85 -20.82
C ARG A 121 -36.06 -7.54 -21.73
N ASP A 122 -35.44 -6.80 -22.64
CA ASP A 122 -34.52 -7.38 -23.62
C ASP A 122 -33.24 -7.91 -22.95
N LEU A 123 -32.72 -7.21 -21.93
CA LEU A 123 -31.62 -7.68 -21.08
C LEU A 123 -31.99 -8.97 -20.34
N LEU A 124 -33.13 -9.00 -19.65
CA LEU A 124 -33.54 -10.19 -18.87
C LEU A 124 -33.88 -11.37 -19.78
N ARG A 125 -34.41 -11.12 -20.98
CA ARG A 125 -34.62 -12.16 -22.00
C ARG A 125 -33.30 -12.80 -22.45
N SER A 126 -32.26 -12.00 -22.65
CA SER A 126 -30.96 -12.50 -23.12
C SER A 126 -30.15 -13.15 -22.02
N GLU A 127 -29.99 -12.49 -20.88
CA GLU A 127 -29.09 -12.93 -19.80
C GLU A 127 -29.72 -14.00 -18.91
N CYS A 128 -31.04 -13.95 -18.68
CA CYS A 128 -31.74 -14.92 -17.83
C CYS A 128 -32.43 -16.05 -18.62
N GLY A 129 -32.45 -15.98 -19.96
CA GLY A 129 -33.08 -17.00 -20.79
C GLY A 129 -34.61 -17.03 -20.70
N LEU A 130 -35.24 -15.87 -20.53
CA LEU A 130 -36.68 -15.72 -20.29
C LEU A 130 -37.44 -15.17 -21.52
N PRO A 131 -37.53 -15.87 -22.66
CA PRO A 131 -37.93 -15.31 -23.96
C PRO A 131 -39.33 -14.68 -24.00
N ASN A 132 -40.23 -15.13 -23.13
CA ASN A 132 -41.61 -14.68 -23.06
C ASN A 132 -41.86 -13.66 -21.93
N LEU A 133 -40.83 -13.25 -21.18
CA LEU A 133 -40.96 -12.27 -20.11
C LEU A 133 -41.40 -10.92 -20.68
N ASN A 134 -42.44 -10.32 -20.12
CA ASN A 134 -42.76 -8.91 -20.33
C ASN A 134 -42.48 -8.14 -19.04
N VAL A 135 -41.97 -6.92 -19.22
CA VAL A 135 -41.73 -5.97 -18.12
C VAL A 135 -42.79 -4.89 -18.24
N GLU A 136 -43.62 -4.76 -17.21
CA GLU A 136 -44.61 -3.69 -17.11
C GLU A 136 -43.92 -2.36 -16.76
N TYR A 137 -44.61 -1.25 -16.98
CA TYR A 137 -44.07 0.06 -16.65
C TYR A 137 -45.12 1.02 -16.11
N GLY A 138 -44.67 1.91 -15.23
CA GLY A 138 -45.45 2.99 -14.68
C GLY A 138 -44.63 4.25 -14.47
N VAL A 139 -45.32 5.35 -14.16
CA VAL A 139 -44.72 6.62 -13.77
C VAL A 139 -45.31 7.09 -12.44
N ALA A 140 -44.46 7.29 -11.44
CA ALA A 140 -44.82 7.85 -10.15
C ALA A 140 -44.60 9.38 -10.12
N PHE A 141 -45.61 10.10 -9.68
CA PHE A 141 -45.61 11.53 -9.42
C PHE A 141 -45.90 11.79 -7.93
N PRO A 142 -44.95 11.53 -7.02
CA PRO A 142 -45.20 11.52 -5.58
C PRO A 142 -45.63 12.88 -5.00
N ASN A 143 -45.36 13.97 -5.73
CA ASN A 143 -45.72 15.33 -5.33
C ASN A 143 -46.99 15.87 -6.03
N THR A 144 -47.76 15.00 -6.70
CA THR A 144 -49.02 15.37 -7.37
C THR A 144 -50.20 14.78 -6.62
N THR A 145 -51.14 15.60 -6.14
CA THR A 145 -52.30 15.13 -5.36
C THR A 145 -53.51 14.81 -6.22
N SER A 146 -53.67 15.49 -7.35
CA SER A 146 -54.77 15.29 -8.29
C SER A 146 -54.43 15.95 -9.63
N PHE A 147 -55.21 15.60 -10.67
CA PHE A 147 -55.19 16.29 -11.95
C PHE A 147 -56.62 16.34 -12.52
N GLU A 148 -56.87 17.31 -13.40
CA GLU A 148 -58.16 17.50 -14.07
C GLU A 148 -57.97 17.45 -15.59
N GLY A 149 -59.01 17.03 -16.32
CA GLY A 149 -59.02 16.97 -17.78
C GLY A 149 -58.73 15.57 -18.34
N ARG A 150 -58.32 15.53 -19.62
CA ARG A 150 -58.04 14.28 -20.35
C ARG A 150 -56.55 14.12 -20.56
N LEU A 151 -56.04 12.91 -20.28
CA LEU A 151 -54.66 12.52 -20.58
C LEU A 151 -54.51 12.16 -22.07
N PRO A 152 -53.28 12.13 -22.60
CA PRO A 152 -53.03 11.63 -23.95
C PRO A 152 -53.55 10.19 -24.10
N PRO A 153 -54.09 9.79 -25.27
CA PRO A 153 -54.70 8.46 -25.45
C PRO A 153 -53.78 7.26 -25.20
N GLU A 154 -52.46 7.45 -25.28
CA GLU A 154 -51.45 6.42 -25.00
C GLU A 154 -51.29 6.10 -23.51
N VAL A 155 -51.78 6.98 -22.63
CA VAL A 155 -51.53 6.92 -21.18
C VAL A 155 -52.70 6.25 -20.49
N ASN A 156 -52.46 5.09 -19.90
CA ASN A 156 -53.42 4.45 -19.01
C ASN A 156 -53.32 5.05 -17.61
N ARG A 157 -54.46 5.39 -17.00
CA ARG A 157 -54.51 5.89 -15.61
C ARG A 157 -53.91 4.90 -14.61
N ALA A 158 -54.05 3.59 -14.85
CA ALA A 158 -53.50 2.56 -13.98
C ALA A 158 -51.95 2.56 -13.94
N GLN A 159 -51.29 3.14 -14.95
CA GLN A 159 -49.83 3.24 -15.00
C GLN A 159 -49.29 4.54 -14.40
N LEU A 160 -50.16 5.41 -13.90
CA LEU A 160 -49.78 6.63 -13.21
C LEU A 160 -50.02 6.48 -11.72
N LEU A 161 -48.99 6.65 -10.91
CA LEU A 161 -49.09 6.63 -9.45
C LEU A 161 -48.92 8.06 -8.94
N ILE A 162 -50.01 8.71 -8.56
CA ILE A 162 -49.96 10.03 -7.91
C ILE A 162 -49.90 9.86 -6.38
N ALA A 163 -49.73 10.96 -5.63
CA ALA A 163 -49.55 10.93 -4.18
C ALA A 163 -50.64 10.13 -3.45
N SER A 164 -51.91 10.27 -3.84
CA SER A 164 -53.02 9.51 -3.24
C SER A 164 -52.99 8.01 -3.55
N ASP A 165 -52.40 7.62 -4.69
CA ASP A 165 -52.24 6.20 -5.03
C ASP A 165 -51.11 5.58 -4.20
N LEU A 166 -50.11 6.39 -3.81
CA LEU A 166 -49.00 5.99 -2.96
C LEU A 166 -49.37 5.89 -1.47
N ASP A 167 -50.58 6.34 -1.06
CA ASP A 167 -51.11 6.08 0.27
C ASP A 167 -51.48 4.60 0.46
N ASP A 168 -51.80 3.88 -0.63
CA ASP A 168 -52.00 2.43 -0.69
C ASP A 168 -51.21 1.84 -1.90
N PRO A 169 -49.88 1.73 -1.77
CA PRO A 169 -49.03 1.35 -2.90
C PRO A 169 -49.30 -0.08 -3.37
N GLN A 170 -49.78 -0.97 -2.50
CA GLN A 170 -50.15 -2.34 -2.86
C GLN A 170 -51.32 -2.32 -3.85
N HIS A 171 -52.40 -1.62 -3.52
CA HIS A 171 -53.54 -1.51 -4.43
C HIS A 171 -53.16 -0.86 -5.77
N ALA A 172 -52.31 0.17 -5.73
CA ALA A 172 -51.85 0.86 -6.92
C ALA A 172 -51.02 -0.06 -7.85
N VAL A 173 -50.07 -0.82 -7.28
CA VAL A 173 -49.27 -1.80 -8.03
C VAL A 173 -50.16 -2.93 -8.55
N ASP A 174 -51.07 -3.49 -7.75
CA ASP A 174 -51.98 -4.53 -8.20
C ASP A 174 -52.85 -4.07 -9.39
N LEU A 175 -53.40 -2.85 -9.33
CA LEU A 175 -54.15 -2.24 -10.43
C LEU A 175 -53.29 -2.09 -11.70
N LEU A 176 -52.07 -1.57 -11.56
CA LEU A 176 -51.13 -1.45 -12.68
C LEU A 176 -50.88 -2.81 -13.31
N MET A 177 -50.65 -3.81 -12.47
CA MET A 177 -50.35 -5.16 -12.89
C MET A 177 -51.57 -5.91 -13.44
N THR A 178 -52.83 -5.55 -13.13
CA THR A 178 -54.01 -6.27 -13.65
C THR A 178 -54.10 -6.37 -15.18
N HIS A 179 -53.36 -5.55 -15.91
CA HIS A 179 -53.35 -5.54 -17.37
C HIS A 179 -52.42 -6.62 -17.98
N ARG A 180 -52.04 -7.65 -17.19
CA ARG A 180 -51.22 -8.81 -17.60
C ARG A 180 -51.84 -9.58 -18.77
N TRP A 181 -51.36 -9.34 -19.98
CA TRP A 181 -51.53 -10.32 -21.06
C TRP A 181 -50.18 -10.93 -21.42
N GLY A 182 -49.95 -12.16 -20.95
CA GLY A 182 -48.88 -13.04 -21.46
C GLY A 182 -47.72 -13.38 -20.52
N ASN A 183 -47.69 -12.88 -19.28
CA ASN A 183 -46.66 -13.25 -18.30
C ASN A 183 -46.99 -14.56 -17.57
N HIS A 184 -45.97 -15.39 -17.37
CA HIS A 184 -46.04 -16.61 -16.57
C HIS A 184 -45.41 -16.34 -15.19
N PRO A 185 -45.83 -17.06 -14.13
CA PRO A 185 -45.15 -17.01 -12.84
C PRO A 185 -43.67 -17.33 -12.99
N LEU A 186 -42.82 -16.54 -12.32
CA LEU A 186 -41.38 -16.74 -12.22
C LEU A 186 -41.10 -17.76 -11.11
N SER A 187 -40.33 -18.78 -11.45
CA SER A 187 -39.73 -19.68 -10.47
C SER A 187 -38.68 -18.97 -9.63
N GLN A 188 -38.32 -19.59 -8.51
CA GLN A 188 -37.30 -19.05 -7.62
C GLN A 188 -35.95 -18.87 -8.34
N ASP A 189 -35.52 -19.86 -9.13
CA ASP A 189 -34.26 -19.79 -9.89
C ASP A 189 -34.26 -18.63 -10.91
N GLU A 190 -35.42 -18.30 -11.49
CA GLU A 190 -35.55 -17.19 -12.43
C GLU A 190 -35.49 -15.83 -11.70
N ILE A 191 -36.09 -15.72 -10.51
CA ILE A 191 -35.93 -14.53 -9.64
C ILE A 191 -34.46 -14.35 -9.27
N GLU A 192 -33.80 -15.42 -8.85
CA GLU A 192 -32.38 -15.43 -8.49
C GLU A 192 -31.50 -14.95 -9.64
N SER A 193 -31.76 -15.46 -10.84
CA SER A 193 -31.06 -15.06 -12.07
C SER A 193 -31.27 -13.57 -12.39
N ILE A 194 -32.51 -13.07 -12.29
CA ILE A 194 -32.82 -11.65 -12.49
C ILE A 194 -32.05 -10.78 -11.49
N VAL A 195 -32.05 -11.15 -10.20
CA VAL A 195 -31.32 -10.40 -9.17
C VAL A 195 -29.82 -10.44 -9.43
N HIS A 196 -29.26 -11.57 -9.83
CA HIS A 196 -27.83 -11.68 -10.13
C HIS A 196 -27.41 -10.79 -11.32
N VAL A 197 -28.26 -10.67 -12.35
CA VAL A 197 -28.01 -9.79 -13.50
C VAL A 197 -28.13 -8.32 -13.13
N LEU A 198 -29.14 -7.94 -12.33
CA LEU A 198 -29.38 -6.53 -11.98
C LEU A 198 -28.53 -6.04 -10.80
N CYS A 199 -28.08 -6.94 -9.92
CA CYS A 199 -27.29 -6.64 -8.72
C CYS A 199 -26.04 -7.55 -8.67
N PRO A 200 -25.10 -7.44 -9.63
CA PRO A 200 -23.95 -8.33 -9.71
C PRO A 200 -22.98 -8.10 -8.56
N SER A 201 -22.34 -9.18 -8.10
CA SER A 201 -21.24 -9.12 -7.13
C SER A 201 -19.94 -9.50 -7.82
N ALA A 202 -18.91 -8.66 -7.68
CA ALA A 202 -17.56 -8.93 -8.18
C ALA A 202 -16.54 -8.78 -7.06
N THR A 203 -15.62 -9.74 -6.95
CA THR A 203 -14.46 -9.63 -6.04
C THR A 203 -13.25 -9.23 -6.87
N PHE A 204 -12.62 -8.12 -6.51
CA PHE A 204 -11.38 -7.68 -7.14
C PHE A 204 -10.19 -8.20 -6.34
N SER A 205 -9.26 -8.88 -7.00
CA SER A 205 -7.99 -9.31 -6.38
C SER A 205 -7.02 -8.14 -6.34
N TRP A 206 -6.54 -7.79 -5.15
CA TRP A 206 -5.43 -6.86 -4.96
C TRP A 206 -4.10 -7.61 -5.11
N ASP A 207 -3.13 -7.01 -5.80
CA ASP A 207 -1.77 -7.53 -5.91
C ASP A 207 -0.82 -6.76 -4.93
N PRO A 208 -0.41 -7.38 -3.81
CA PRO A 208 0.49 -6.76 -2.84
C PRO A 208 1.89 -6.48 -3.41
N LEU A 209 2.35 -7.25 -4.40
CA LEU A 209 3.67 -7.07 -5.02
C LEU A 209 3.69 -5.79 -5.87
N ALA A 210 2.62 -5.54 -6.63
CA ALA A 210 2.46 -4.32 -7.40
C ALA A 210 2.44 -3.07 -6.50
N GLN A 211 1.78 -3.14 -5.34
CA GLN A 211 1.78 -2.05 -4.36
C GLN A 211 3.18 -1.80 -3.79
N ALA A 212 3.87 -2.85 -3.34
CA ALA A 212 5.23 -2.75 -2.80
C ALA A 212 6.22 -2.18 -3.82
N SER A 213 6.16 -2.64 -5.07
CA SER A 213 7.00 -2.16 -6.17
C SER A 213 6.70 -0.69 -6.51
N SER A 214 5.43 -0.30 -6.61
CA SER A 214 5.05 1.10 -6.85
C SER A 214 5.48 2.01 -5.69
N ALA A 215 5.35 1.53 -4.45
CA ALA A 215 5.82 2.25 -3.28
C ALA A 215 7.34 2.46 -3.33
N ARG A 216 8.10 1.40 -3.61
CA ARG A 216 9.56 1.45 -3.73
C ARG A 216 10.02 2.44 -4.79
N SER A 217 9.45 2.37 -6.00
CA SER A 217 9.80 3.29 -7.08
C SER A 217 9.62 4.76 -6.68
N ARG A 218 8.52 5.09 -6.00
CA ARG A 218 8.27 6.48 -5.53
C ARG A 218 9.28 6.91 -4.48
N LEU A 219 9.68 6.02 -3.58
CA LEU A 219 10.70 6.32 -2.58
C LEU A 219 12.07 6.54 -3.23
N ASP A 220 12.37 5.74 -4.25
CA ASP A 220 13.59 5.91 -5.03
C ASP A 220 13.64 7.26 -5.75
N ASP A 221 12.53 7.68 -6.38
CA ASP A 221 12.40 8.99 -7.04
C ASP A 221 12.61 10.15 -6.06
N ILE A 222 11.97 10.11 -4.88
CA ILE A 222 12.13 11.14 -3.83
C ILE A 222 13.58 11.25 -3.39
N CYS A 223 14.24 10.12 -3.17
CA CYS A 223 15.63 10.12 -2.74
C CYS A 223 16.58 10.60 -3.85
N GLU A 224 16.31 10.29 -5.12
CA GLU A 224 17.06 10.85 -6.24
C GLU A 224 16.94 12.37 -6.33
N GLU A 225 15.73 12.91 -6.15
CA GLU A 225 15.50 14.35 -6.19
C GLU A 225 16.30 15.07 -5.09
N GLN A 226 16.29 14.51 -3.87
CA GLN A 226 17.10 15.02 -2.76
C GLN A 226 18.61 14.97 -3.08
N ILE A 227 19.11 13.86 -3.62
CA ILE A 227 20.53 13.73 -3.96
C ILE A 227 20.93 14.69 -5.08
N LYS A 228 20.08 14.86 -6.11
CA LYS A 228 20.29 15.84 -7.19
C LYS A 228 20.39 17.26 -6.64
N ALA A 229 19.54 17.63 -5.68
CA ALA A 229 19.60 18.94 -5.03
C ALA A 229 20.93 19.17 -4.27
N MET A 230 21.59 18.09 -3.83
CA MET A 230 22.87 18.15 -3.12
C MET A 230 24.09 18.10 -4.01
N ALA A 231 23.92 17.99 -5.33
CA ALA A 231 25.03 17.86 -6.27
C ALA A 231 26.06 18.98 -6.09
N GLY A 232 25.64 20.23 -5.82
CA GLY A 232 26.58 21.35 -5.65
C GLY A 232 27.59 21.21 -4.50
N LEU A 233 27.40 20.28 -3.56
CA LEU A 233 28.35 20.06 -2.46
C LEU A 233 29.71 19.56 -2.93
N ASP A 234 29.78 18.90 -4.09
CA ASP A 234 31.03 18.34 -4.62
C ASP A 234 32.04 19.39 -5.13
N MET A 235 31.64 20.66 -5.17
CA MET A 235 32.54 21.78 -5.40
C MET A 235 33.52 22.01 -4.23
N ASN A 236 33.21 21.47 -3.04
CA ASN A 236 34.03 21.63 -1.84
C ASN A 236 35.02 20.46 -1.71
N THR A 237 36.19 20.74 -1.13
CA THR A 237 37.21 19.72 -0.87
C THR A 237 36.92 18.88 0.35
N ARG A 238 36.31 19.43 1.40
CA ARG A 238 35.97 18.68 2.63
C ARG A 238 34.51 18.85 2.97
N VAL A 239 33.75 17.76 2.95
CA VAL A 239 32.32 17.78 3.24
C VAL A 239 31.95 16.70 4.26
N ALA A 240 31.28 17.12 5.33
CA ALA A 240 30.70 16.24 6.33
C ALA A 240 29.18 16.31 6.23
N VAL A 241 28.56 15.20 5.86
CA VAL A 241 27.13 15.04 5.74
C VAL A 241 26.64 14.19 6.91
N THR A 242 25.73 14.74 7.70
CA THR A 242 25.06 14.01 8.79
C THR A 242 23.62 13.71 8.42
N GLY A 243 23.04 12.67 8.99
CA GLY A 243 21.60 12.44 8.84
C GLY A 243 21.15 11.14 9.46
N ALA A 244 19.88 11.11 9.86
CA ALA A 244 19.24 9.93 10.44
C ALA A 244 19.20 8.72 9.48
N ALA A 245 18.72 7.59 9.97
CA ALA A 245 18.52 6.39 9.19
C ALA A 245 17.54 6.66 8.04
N GLY A 246 17.86 6.12 6.87
CA GLY A 246 16.98 6.23 5.71
C GLY A 246 16.97 7.58 5.00
N THR A 247 17.86 8.52 5.33
CA THR A 247 17.91 9.85 4.69
C THR A 247 18.70 9.91 3.39
N GLY A 248 19.24 8.78 2.92
CA GLY A 248 19.93 8.68 1.62
C GLY A 248 21.45 8.81 1.65
N LYS A 249 22.10 8.74 2.83
CA LYS A 249 23.57 8.84 2.98
C LYS A 249 24.37 7.94 2.02
N SER A 250 24.11 6.62 2.04
CA SER A 250 24.82 5.68 1.17
C SER A 250 24.53 5.88 -0.32
N ARG A 251 23.32 6.35 -0.67
CA ARG A 251 23.00 6.71 -2.06
C ARG A 251 23.72 7.98 -2.50
N LEU A 252 23.90 8.95 -1.59
CA LEU A 252 24.74 10.11 -1.82
C LEU A 252 26.21 9.73 -1.98
N ALA A 253 26.72 8.78 -1.18
CA ALA A 253 28.07 8.22 -1.34
C ALA A 253 28.30 7.70 -2.76
N ALA A 254 27.38 6.83 -3.23
CA ALA A 254 27.45 6.25 -4.57
C ALA A 254 27.32 7.32 -5.67
N SER A 255 26.40 8.28 -5.53
CA SER A 255 26.25 9.37 -6.50
C SER A 255 27.53 10.23 -6.59
N TRP A 256 28.17 10.51 -5.47
CA TRP A 256 29.40 11.29 -5.42
C TRP A 256 30.59 10.52 -5.99
N ALA A 257 30.70 9.23 -5.68
CA ALA A 257 31.70 8.34 -6.26
C ALA A 257 31.57 8.27 -7.79
N LEU A 258 30.35 8.14 -8.31
CA LEU A 258 30.09 8.15 -9.75
C LEU A 258 30.49 9.47 -10.40
N ARG A 259 30.28 10.61 -9.71
CA ARG A 259 30.71 11.92 -10.21
C ARG A 259 32.23 12.09 -10.18
N ALA A 260 32.91 11.56 -9.16
CA ALA A 260 34.37 11.51 -9.13
C ALA A 260 34.94 10.63 -10.25
N PHE A 261 34.34 9.46 -10.47
CA PHE A 261 34.65 8.58 -11.60
C PHE A 261 34.48 9.30 -12.95
N HIS A 262 33.40 10.05 -13.16
CA HIS A 262 33.21 10.85 -14.38
C HIS A 262 34.20 12.02 -14.54
N ARG A 263 34.90 12.41 -13.48
CA ARG A 263 36.02 13.37 -13.53
C ARG A 263 37.38 12.67 -13.65
N GLU A 264 37.39 11.36 -13.87
CA GLU A 264 38.60 10.52 -14.00
C GLU A 264 39.48 10.55 -12.73
N GLU A 265 38.84 10.69 -11.56
CA GLU A 265 39.52 10.73 -10.25
C GLU A 265 39.73 9.33 -9.67
N ARG A 266 40.94 9.03 -9.20
CA ARG A 266 41.20 7.85 -8.38
C ARG A 266 40.42 7.98 -7.08
N THR A 267 39.44 7.12 -6.89
CA THR A 267 38.43 7.28 -5.84
C THR A 267 38.43 6.07 -4.92
N LEU A 268 38.57 6.33 -3.61
CA LEU A 268 38.37 5.33 -2.57
C LEU A 268 36.99 5.52 -1.94
N VAL A 269 36.14 4.50 -2.00
CA VAL A 269 34.87 4.44 -1.27
C VAL A 269 34.97 3.36 -0.21
N THR A 270 34.88 3.75 1.05
CA THR A 270 34.99 2.80 2.15
C THR A 270 33.89 2.98 3.20
N CYS A 271 33.61 1.89 3.90
CA CYS A 271 32.68 1.82 5.01
C CYS A 271 33.19 0.77 6.00
N TYR A 272 32.55 0.62 7.16
CA TYR A 272 33.06 -0.32 8.16
C TYR A 272 32.73 -1.80 7.83
N ASN A 273 31.55 -2.08 7.28
CA ASN A 273 31.04 -3.45 7.13
C ASN A 273 30.99 -3.97 5.68
N GLU A 274 31.19 -5.29 5.53
CA GLU A 274 31.21 -5.97 4.23
C GLU A 274 29.87 -5.89 3.47
N PRO A 275 28.69 -6.06 4.10
CA PRO A 275 27.42 -6.05 3.36
C PRO A 275 27.10 -4.69 2.72
N LEU A 276 27.43 -3.57 3.38
CA LEU A 276 27.27 -2.23 2.79
C LEU A 276 28.25 -2.01 1.64
N ALA A 277 29.51 -2.44 1.80
CA ALA A 277 30.50 -2.36 0.73
C ALA A 277 30.04 -3.13 -0.51
N ALA A 278 29.48 -4.33 -0.34
CA ALA A 278 28.90 -5.11 -1.44
C ALA A 278 27.69 -4.41 -2.08
N GLN A 279 26.84 -3.73 -1.31
CA GLN A 279 25.76 -2.91 -1.86
C GLN A 279 26.27 -1.70 -2.65
N LEU A 280 27.31 -1.00 -2.16
CA LEU A 280 27.92 0.12 -2.86
C LEU A 280 28.60 -0.32 -4.16
N ARG A 281 29.32 -1.45 -4.15
CA ARG A 281 29.91 -2.05 -5.36
C ARG A 281 28.87 -2.31 -6.45
N ARG A 282 27.70 -2.85 -6.11
CA ARG A 282 26.61 -3.10 -7.08
C ARG A 282 26.04 -1.83 -7.73
N ARG A 283 26.29 -0.65 -7.16
CA ARG A 283 25.79 0.65 -7.66
C ARG A 283 26.82 1.41 -8.49
N LEU A 284 28.05 0.93 -8.53
CA LEU A 284 29.18 1.62 -9.10
C LEU A 284 29.82 0.77 -10.21
N PRO A 285 30.47 1.39 -11.21
CA PRO A 285 31.16 0.64 -12.24
C PRO A 285 32.34 -0.13 -11.67
N GLU A 286 32.65 -1.28 -12.27
CA GLU A 286 33.91 -1.99 -12.01
C GLU A 286 35.03 -1.32 -12.85
N ASP A 287 35.96 -0.64 -12.18
CA ASP A 287 37.07 0.07 -12.81
C ASP A 287 38.26 0.19 -11.83
N ASP A 288 39.48 0.14 -12.34
CA ASP A 288 40.72 0.21 -11.54
C ASP A 288 40.89 1.54 -10.80
N SER A 289 40.31 2.63 -11.33
CA SER A 289 40.31 3.95 -10.67
C SER A 289 39.37 4.04 -9.47
N LEU A 290 38.49 3.05 -9.26
CA LEU A 290 37.47 3.07 -8.22
C LEU A 290 37.64 1.91 -7.24
N ARG A 291 38.29 2.19 -6.11
CA ARG A 291 38.48 1.21 -5.04
C ARG A 291 37.31 1.25 -4.07
N ILE A 292 36.55 0.17 -3.97
CA ILE A 292 35.38 0.07 -3.09
C ILE A 292 35.54 -1.12 -2.15
N GLY A 293 35.39 -0.90 -0.84
CA GLY A 293 35.42 -2.01 0.11
C GLY A 293 35.31 -1.63 1.58
N PRO A 294 35.15 -2.63 2.46
CA PRO A 294 35.18 -2.39 3.89
C PRO A 294 36.58 -1.97 4.33
N PHE A 295 36.67 -1.09 5.31
CA PHE A 295 37.88 -0.37 5.66
C PHE A 295 39.07 -1.29 5.95
N LEU A 296 38.92 -2.25 6.86
CA LEU A 296 40.06 -3.09 7.27
C LEU A 296 40.59 -3.94 6.11
N THR A 297 39.72 -4.60 5.35
CA THR A 297 40.11 -5.40 4.18
C THR A 297 40.72 -4.54 3.08
N THR A 298 40.16 -3.34 2.85
CA THR A 298 40.65 -2.40 1.84
C THR A 298 42.03 -1.85 2.22
N ALA A 299 42.19 -1.45 3.49
CA ALA A 299 43.43 -0.96 4.04
C ALA A 299 44.57 -2.00 3.98
N LEU A 300 44.27 -3.27 4.28
CA LEU A 300 45.25 -4.37 4.22
C LEU A 300 45.69 -4.71 2.78
N SER A 301 44.96 -4.23 1.77
CA SER A 301 45.23 -4.51 0.36
C SER A 301 45.72 -3.30 -0.43
N LEU A 302 46.05 -2.19 0.25
CA LEU A 302 46.63 -1.00 -0.37
C LEU A 302 48.06 -1.26 -0.83
N GLU A 303 48.47 -0.63 -1.93
CA GLU A 303 49.84 -0.72 -2.45
C GLU A 303 50.86 -0.24 -1.41
N GLY A 304 51.85 -1.09 -1.11
CA GLY A 304 52.89 -0.83 -0.10
C GLY A 304 52.55 -1.31 1.32
N MET A 305 51.33 -1.81 1.57
CA MET A 305 51.01 -2.45 2.84
C MET A 305 51.70 -3.82 2.94
N GLU A 306 52.35 -4.07 4.08
CA GLU A 306 52.94 -5.40 4.35
C GLU A 306 51.82 -6.47 4.34
N PRO A 307 51.97 -7.59 3.60
CA PRO A 307 50.92 -8.59 3.49
C PRO A 307 50.50 -9.16 4.85
N LEU A 308 49.20 -9.21 5.09
CA LEU A 308 48.59 -9.90 6.23
C LEU A 308 47.43 -10.77 5.74
N VAL A 309 47.53 -12.07 5.97
CA VAL A 309 46.49 -13.02 5.57
C VAL A 309 45.59 -13.32 6.77
N PRO A 310 44.27 -13.05 6.70
CA PRO A 310 43.34 -13.46 7.74
C PRO A 310 43.27 -14.99 7.85
N PRO A 311 43.25 -15.56 9.07
CA PRO A 311 42.97 -16.97 9.24
C PRO A 311 41.53 -17.30 8.80
N PRO A 312 41.24 -18.56 8.39
CA PRO A 312 39.90 -18.95 7.92
C PRO A 312 38.76 -18.70 8.92
N ASP A 313 39.08 -18.67 10.22
CA ASP A 313 38.18 -18.45 11.35
C ASP A 313 38.40 -17.09 12.04
N ALA A 314 38.91 -16.09 11.29
CA ALA A 314 39.13 -14.74 11.79
C ALA A 314 37.85 -14.13 12.40
N GLY A 315 37.78 -14.16 13.73
CA GLY A 315 36.73 -13.53 14.51
C GLY A 315 36.97 -12.05 14.75
N ASP A 316 36.07 -11.43 15.50
CA ASP A 316 36.11 -9.99 15.79
C ASP A 316 37.41 -9.55 16.48
N ASP A 317 38.02 -10.39 17.33
CA ASP A 317 39.29 -10.09 18.00
C ASP A 317 40.44 -9.93 17.00
N TRP A 318 40.52 -10.81 16.01
CA TRP A 318 41.54 -10.73 14.96
C TRP A 318 41.41 -9.41 14.18
N TRP A 319 40.20 -9.05 13.77
CA TRP A 319 39.96 -7.82 13.01
C TRP A 319 40.18 -6.55 13.84
N ASN A 320 39.76 -6.53 15.11
CA ASN A 320 39.83 -5.32 15.93
C ASN A 320 41.17 -5.12 16.62
N VAL A 321 41.96 -6.18 16.83
CA VAL A 321 43.25 -6.11 17.54
C VAL A 321 44.41 -6.36 16.59
N HIS A 322 44.44 -7.52 15.93
CA HIS A 322 45.59 -7.93 15.12
C HIS A 322 45.69 -7.13 13.82
N ALA A 323 44.61 -7.04 13.06
CA ALA A 323 44.59 -6.27 11.81
C ALA A 323 44.84 -4.78 12.08
N VAL A 324 44.18 -4.19 13.08
CA VAL A 324 44.39 -2.78 13.47
C VAL A 324 45.84 -2.54 13.91
N GLY A 325 46.42 -3.42 14.73
CA GLY A 325 47.82 -3.30 15.15
C GLY A 325 48.80 -3.40 13.97
N HIS A 326 48.50 -4.25 12.99
CA HIS A 326 49.26 -4.35 11.74
C HIS A 326 49.19 -3.07 10.92
N LEU A 327 47.97 -2.53 10.72
CA LEU A 327 47.77 -1.26 10.01
C LEU A 327 48.58 -0.14 10.66
N LEU A 328 48.50 0.03 11.99
CA LEU A 328 49.26 1.07 12.71
C LEU A 328 50.78 0.94 12.54
N ARG A 329 51.29 -0.30 12.45
CA ARG A 329 52.72 -0.55 12.30
C ARG A 329 53.23 -0.24 10.89
N TYR A 330 52.46 -0.58 9.86
CA TYR A 330 52.92 -0.56 8.47
C TYR A 330 52.30 0.53 7.59
N TRP A 331 51.37 1.35 8.12
CA TRP A 331 50.72 2.42 7.34
C TRP A 331 51.70 3.36 6.62
N HIS A 332 52.84 3.66 7.23
CA HIS A 332 53.88 4.53 6.66
C HIS A 332 54.53 3.99 5.37
N GLN A 333 54.29 2.72 5.03
CA GLN A 333 54.80 2.07 3.82
C GLN A 333 53.80 2.12 2.67
N VAL A 334 52.54 2.51 2.94
CA VAL A 334 51.52 2.65 1.90
C VAL A 334 51.91 3.76 0.94
N THR A 335 51.83 3.45 -0.35
CA THR A 335 52.19 4.35 -1.45
C THR A 335 51.01 4.69 -2.36
N GLU A 336 49.92 3.93 -2.27
CA GLU A 336 48.70 4.19 -3.03
C GLU A 336 48.11 5.56 -2.68
N GLN A 337 47.68 6.30 -3.71
CA GLN A 337 47.14 7.65 -3.57
C GLN A 337 45.79 7.80 -4.28
N PHE A 338 44.92 8.63 -3.71
CA PHE A 338 43.58 8.90 -4.20
C PHE A 338 43.34 10.40 -4.37
N ASP A 339 42.52 10.75 -5.36
CA ASP A 339 42.07 12.12 -5.61
C ASP A 339 40.83 12.46 -4.75
N THR A 340 39.99 11.45 -4.53
CA THR A 340 38.75 11.54 -3.75
C THR A 340 38.62 10.37 -2.78
N ILE A 341 38.29 10.64 -1.51
CA ILE A 341 38.00 9.63 -0.49
C ILE A 341 36.58 9.85 0.05
N ILE A 342 35.78 8.80 0.04
CA ILE A 342 34.40 8.78 0.53
C ILE A 342 34.31 7.75 1.64
N ILE A 343 33.90 8.19 2.83
CA ILE A 343 33.71 7.33 4.00
C ILE A 343 32.22 7.33 4.37
N ASP A 344 31.56 6.19 4.13
CA ASP A 344 30.19 5.94 4.56
C ASP A 344 30.14 5.28 5.95
N GLU A 345 29.10 5.58 6.71
CA GLU A 345 28.96 5.21 8.13
C GLU A 345 30.19 5.61 8.98
N ALA A 346 30.70 6.84 8.76
CA ALA A 346 31.94 7.36 9.36
C ALA A 346 31.93 7.37 10.89
N GLN A 347 30.76 7.33 11.54
CA GLN A 347 30.64 7.19 12.99
C GLN A 347 31.21 5.88 13.54
N ASP A 348 31.39 4.86 12.69
CA ASP A 348 32.03 3.60 13.07
C ASP A 348 33.57 3.67 12.98
N PHE A 349 34.16 4.80 12.57
CA PHE A 349 35.59 4.96 12.42
C PHE A 349 36.21 5.69 13.63
N SER A 350 37.47 5.36 13.96
CA SER A 350 38.23 6.17 14.90
C SER A 350 38.79 7.43 14.19
N PRO A 351 38.98 8.56 14.91
CA PRO A 351 39.62 9.75 14.35
C PRO A 351 41.00 9.46 13.74
N ALA A 352 41.77 8.53 14.33
CA ALA A 352 43.07 8.12 13.81
C ALA A 352 42.96 7.42 12.44
N TRP A 353 41.90 6.64 12.21
CA TRP A 353 41.68 5.98 10.92
C TRP A 353 41.26 6.97 9.84
N ILE A 354 40.40 7.94 10.18
CA ILE A 354 40.03 9.01 9.25
C ILE A 354 41.27 9.81 8.86
N ALA A 355 42.10 10.19 9.82
CA ALA A 355 43.36 10.89 9.56
C ALA A 355 44.32 10.06 8.69
N ALA A 356 44.44 8.76 8.95
CA ALA A 356 45.25 7.86 8.14
C ALA A 356 44.77 7.80 6.68
N LEU A 357 43.46 7.72 6.46
CA LEU A 357 42.86 7.77 5.12
C LEU A 357 43.12 9.11 4.43
N GLU A 358 42.97 10.25 5.14
CA GLU A 358 43.28 11.56 4.56
C GLU A 358 44.74 11.70 4.10
N MET A 359 45.69 10.98 4.72
CA MET A 359 47.09 10.95 4.26
C MET A 359 47.29 10.27 2.90
N LEU A 360 46.32 9.50 2.43
CA LEU A 360 46.34 8.87 1.11
C LEU A 360 45.88 9.82 0.00
N LEU A 361 45.45 11.04 0.33
CA LEU A 361 45.10 12.02 -0.69
C LEU A 361 46.33 12.50 -1.44
N ASP A 362 46.27 12.49 -2.77
CA ASP A 362 47.35 13.01 -3.62
C ASP A 362 47.59 14.51 -3.30
N PRO A 363 48.80 14.91 -2.87
CA PRO A 363 49.11 16.30 -2.54
C PRO A 363 48.93 17.26 -3.71
N GLU A 364 49.12 16.79 -4.95
CA GLU A 364 48.95 17.54 -6.20
C GLU A 364 47.54 17.40 -6.78
N GLY A 365 46.73 16.52 -6.21
CA GLY A 365 45.37 16.22 -6.66
C GLY A 365 44.29 17.15 -6.08
N PRO A 366 43.02 16.88 -6.42
CA PRO A 366 41.86 17.64 -5.91
C PRO A 366 41.65 17.56 -4.40
N ARG A 367 42.15 16.50 -3.74
CA ARG A 367 42.10 16.25 -2.29
C ARG A 367 40.68 16.36 -1.72
N ARG A 368 39.74 15.64 -2.33
CA ARG A 368 38.33 15.66 -1.90
C ARG A 368 38.05 14.59 -0.86
N VAL A 369 37.32 14.96 0.20
CA VAL A 369 36.87 14.07 1.27
C VAL A 369 35.38 14.27 1.52
N LEU A 370 34.64 13.17 1.48
CA LEU A 370 33.26 13.10 1.94
C LEU A 370 33.17 12.17 3.15
N LEU A 371 32.65 12.69 4.27
CA LEU A 371 32.25 11.90 5.41
C LEU A 371 30.72 11.87 5.50
N LEU A 372 30.15 10.68 5.65
CA LEU A 372 28.73 10.47 5.86
C LEU A 372 28.53 9.78 7.20
N ALA A 373 27.77 10.39 8.11
CA ALA A 373 27.62 9.86 9.46
C ALA A 373 26.19 9.92 10.00
N ASP A 374 25.87 8.99 10.88
CA ASP A 374 24.69 9.00 11.74
C ASP A 374 25.08 8.73 13.18
N GLU A 375 25.15 9.78 14.00
CA GLU A 375 25.55 9.67 15.40
C GLU A 375 24.64 8.74 16.21
N GLN A 376 23.35 8.61 15.83
CA GLN A 376 22.40 7.71 16.49
C GLN A 376 22.60 6.23 16.12
N GLN A 377 23.45 5.92 15.13
CA GLN A 377 23.81 4.55 14.76
C GLN A 377 25.23 4.17 15.20
N MET A 378 25.80 4.87 16.18
CA MET A 378 27.14 4.58 16.67
C MET A 378 27.14 3.29 17.50
N LEU A 379 27.54 2.18 16.88
CA LEU A 379 27.66 0.87 17.54
C LEU A 379 29.01 0.70 18.23
N TYR A 380 30.05 1.34 17.70
CA TYR A 380 31.42 1.24 18.19
C TYR A 380 31.84 2.56 18.84
N GLN A 381 32.18 2.53 20.13
CA GLN A 381 32.67 3.70 20.86
C GLN A 381 34.15 3.98 20.53
N ARG A 382 34.43 4.41 19.30
CA ARG A 382 35.79 4.69 18.80
C ARG A 382 36.20 6.16 18.88
N GLY A 383 35.38 6.99 19.54
CA GLY A 383 35.64 8.42 19.73
C GLY A 383 35.40 9.27 18.48
N PHE A 384 34.58 8.81 17.53
CA PHE A 384 34.18 9.63 16.40
C PHE A 384 33.50 10.91 16.88
N THR A 385 33.86 12.03 16.24
CA THR A 385 33.18 13.31 16.41
C THR A 385 32.94 13.90 15.03
N THR A 386 31.75 14.44 14.82
CA THR A 386 31.41 15.11 13.55
C THR A 386 32.30 16.34 13.38
N PRO A 387 33.04 16.48 12.25
CA PRO A 387 33.90 17.62 12.04
C PRO A 387 33.16 18.96 12.06
N LEU A 388 33.81 19.99 12.60
CA LEU A 388 33.24 21.32 12.72
C LEU A 388 33.55 22.17 11.49
N ALA A 389 32.65 23.11 11.17
CA ALA A 389 32.89 24.05 10.08
C ALA A 389 34.12 24.95 10.33
N ALA A 390 34.44 25.20 11.61
CA ALA A 390 35.64 25.92 12.02
C ALA A 390 36.94 25.22 11.59
N ASP A 391 36.92 23.91 11.37
CA ASP A 391 38.06 23.10 10.94
C ASP A 391 38.17 23.00 9.40
N GLY A 392 37.45 23.86 8.67
CA GLY A 392 37.45 23.92 7.21
C GLY A 392 36.51 22.93 6.53
N TRP A 393 35.57 22.32 7.27
CA TRP A 393 34.59 21.40 6.73
C TRP A 393 33.32 22.11 6.28
N THR A 394 32.83 21.78 5.09
CA THR A 394 31.45 22.10 4.70
C THR A 394 30.51 21.11 5.36
N ARG A 395 29.54 21.58 6.13
CA ARG A 395 28.56 20.71 6.81
C ARG A 395 27.23 20.72 6.08
N CYS A 396 26.63 19.53 5.96
CA CYS A 396 25.27 19.36 5.45
C CYS A 396 24.52 18.35 6.32
N GLU A 397 23.22 18.55 6.49
CA GLU A 397 22.35 17.63 7.22
C GLU A 397 21.24 17.12 6.28
N LEU A 398 21.12 15.80 6.18
CA LEU A 398 20.00 15.13 5.53
C LEU A 398 18.86 14.98 6.53
N VAL A 399 17.84 15.81 6.38
CA VAL A 399 16.74 15.92 7.36
C VAL A 399 15.51 15.11 7.00
N VAL A 400 15.39 14.65 5.75
CA VAL A 400 14.21 13.93 5.26
C VAL A 400 14.54 12.45 5.15
N ASN A 401 13.73 11.60 5.80
CA ASN A 401 13.78 10.17 5.51
C ASN A 401 13.23 9.99 4.08
N CYS A 402 13.94 9.23 3.24
CA CYS A 402 13.53 8.86 1.88
C CYS A 402 13.51 7.33 1.66
N ARG A 403 13.86 6.52 2.67
CA ARG A 403 13.93 5.06 2.58
C ARG A 403 12.67 4.34 3.05
N ASN A 404 12.11 4.71 4.19
CA ASN A 404 11.06 3.92 4.84
C ASN A 404 9.65 4.44 4.49
N SER A 405 8.68 3.57 4.23
CA SER A 405 7.27 3.94 4.04
C SER A 405 6.75 4.83 5.18
N TYR A 406 5.67 5.58 4.95
CA TYR A 406 5.22 6.62 5.88
C TYR A 406 5.00 6.09 7.32
N SER A 407 4.35 4.93 7.47
CA SER A 407 4.09 4.35 8.79
C SER A 407 5.36 3.88 9.50
N ILE A 408 6.29 3.24 8.78
CA ILE A 408 7.59 2.80 9.33
C ILE A 408 8.42 4.01 9.75
N GLY A 409 8.53 5.02 8.88
CA GLY A 409 9.24 6.26 9.21
C GLY A 409 8.63 6.99 10.42
N ASN A 410 7.30 7.00 10.55
CA ASN A 410 6.61 7.60 11.68
C ASN A 410 6.79 6.81 12.99
N LEU A 411 6.85 5.46 12.93
CA LEU A 411 7.20 4.63 14.08
C LEU A 411 8.60 5.00 14.59
N ILE A 412 9.60 4.97 13.70
CA ILE A 412 11.00 5.26 14.04
C ILE A 412 11.13 6.69 14.57
N ARG A 413 10.47 7.67 13.95
CA ARG A 413 10.46 9.05 14.42
C ARG A 413 9.90 9.18 15.84
N ARG A 414 8.71 8.62 16.09
CA ARG A 414 7.98 8.83 17.35
C ARG A 414 8.60 8.06 18.52
N ARG A 415 9.19 6.91 18.25
CA ARG A 415 9.69 6.00 19.29
C ARG A 415 11.21 6.03 19.46
N LEU A 416 11.94 6.39 18.41
CA LEU A 416 13.40 6.22 18.34
C LEU A 416 14.11 7.46 17.78
N ASN A 417 13.47 8.64 17.80
CA ASN A 417 14.04 9.93 17.38
C ASN A 417 14.60 10.00 15.95
N GLY A 418 14.05 9.19 15.02
CA GLY A 418 14.41 9.25 13.61
C GLY A 418 13.92 10.49 12.86
N ALA A 419 14.41 10.67 11.64
CA ALA A 419 14.01 11.79 10.77
C ALA A 419 12.53 11.73 10.34
N PRO A 420 11.90 12.88 10.07
CA PRO A 420 10.56 12.94 9.51
C PRO A 420 10.47 12.27 8.13
N ALA A 421 9.41 11.48 7.94
CA ALA A 421 8.97 11.03 6.63
C ALA A 421 7.94 12.03 6.07
N PRO A 422 8.09 12.48 4.80
CA PRO A 422 7.15 13.42 4.19
C PRO A 422 5.78 12.78 3.90
N LEU A 423 4.73 13.61 3.88
CA LEU A 423 3.32 13.18 3.81
C LEU A 423 2.92 12.54 2.48
N ASN A 424 3.62 12.85 1.39
CA ASN A 424 3.37 12.35 0.04
C ASN A 424 3.90 10.94 -0.22
N ARG A 425 4.30 10.20 0.83
CA ARG A 425 4.82 8.85 0.70
C ARG A 425 3.70 7.81 0.52
N PRO A 426 3.99 6.70 -0.18
CA PRO A 426 3.09 5.57 -0.23
C PRO A 426 2.82 5.03 1.19
N GLU A 427 1.57 4.66 1.46
CA GLU A 427 1.23 3.87 2.64
C GLU A 427 1.93 2.51 2.55
N ALA A 428 2.44 2.05 3.69
CA ALA A 428 3.07 0.74 3.81
C ALA A 428 2.05 -0.38 3.55
N SER A 429 2.55 -1.54 3.13
CA SER A 429 1.79 -2.80 3.25
C SER A 429 1.49 -3.15 4.72
N GLY A 430 2.20 -2.53 5.68
CA GLY A 430 1.87 -2.48 7.10
C GLY A 430 3.07 -2.71 8.01
N ILE A 431 2.92 -2.32 9.29
CA ILE A 431 3.77 -2.78 10.39
C ILE A 431 2.96 -3.87 11.10
N ARG A 432 3.53 -5.08 11.25
CA ARG A 432 2.90 -6.18 11.99
C ARG A 432 3.72 -6.54 13.21
N TRP A 433 3.05 -6.87 14.31
CA TRP A 433 3.68 -7.46 15.48
C TRP A 433 3.20 -8.90 15.65
N ILE A 434 4.14 -9.82 15.83
CA ILE A 434 3.91 -11.22 16.16
C ILE A 434 4.49 -11.47 17.55
N LYS A 435 3.64 -11.92 18.46
CA LYS A 435 4.03 -12.19 19.85
C LYS A 435 4.98 -13.39 19.92
N ALA A 436 6.17 -13.20 20.48
CA ALA A 436 7.13 -14.25 20.75
C ALA A 436 7.85 -13.99 22.08
N GLU A 437 7.56 -14.80 23.10
CA GLU A 437 8.08 -14.61 24.47
C GLU A 437 9.41 -15.34 24.73
N ASN A 438 9.89 -16.12 23.77
CA ASN A 438 11.14 -16.85 23.85
C ASN A 438 11.63 -17.25 22.45
N GLN A 439 12.86 -17.75 22.39
CA GLN A 439 13.52 -18.13 21.15
C GLN A 439 12.76 -19.21 20.36
N LEU A 440 12.16 -20.20 21.01
CA LEU A 440 11.40 -21.26 20.33
C LEU A 440 10.15 -20.69 19.66
N ALA A 441 9.41 -19.84 20.36
CA ALA A 441 8.26 -19.13 19.81
C ALA A 441 8.67 -18.20 18.66
N ALA A 442 9.82 -17.54 18.78
CA ALA A 442 10.36 -16.68 17.72
C ALA A 442 10.68 -17.46 16.44
N VAL A 443 11.31 -18.65 16.55
CA VAL A 443 11.58 -19.52 15.39
C VAL A 443 10.28 -19.95 14.71
N ALA A 444 9.30 -20.42 15.47
CA ALA A 444 8.01 -20.84 14.92
C ALA A 444 7.28 -19.68 14.22
N ALA A 445 7.26 -18.50 14.83
CA ALA A 445 6.69 -17.30 14.25
C ALA A 445 7.38 -16.92 12.93
N VAL A 446 8.71 -16.94 12.89
CA VAL A 446 9.47 -16.63 11.66
C VAL A 446 9.16 -17.63 10.55
N GLN A 447 9.12 -18.94 10.85
CA GLN A 447 8.77 -19.96 9.86
C GLN A 447 7.37 -19.73 9.27
N GLU A 448 6.38 -19.42 10.11
CA GLU A 448 5.02 -19.14 9.66
C GLU A 448 4.97 -17.89 8.76
N GLN A 449 5.64 -16.80 9.16
CA GLN A 449 5.66 -15.57 8.37
C GLN A 449 6.40 -15.77 7.04
N LEU A 450 7.51 -16.52 7.03
CA LEU A 450 8.22 -16.83 5.79
C LEU A 450 7.38 -17.70 4.85
N HIS A 451 6.60 -18.65 5.37
CA HIS A 451 5.67 -19.43 4.55
C HIS A 451 4.64 -18.52 3.87
N LYS A 452 4.03 -17.60 4.63
CA LYS A 452 3.08 -16.61 4.10
C LYS A 452 3.70 -15.73 3.02
N LEU A 453 4.90 -15.21 3.26
CA LEU A 453 5.57 -14.30 2.33
C LEU A 453 6.05 -15.02 1.06
N LEU A 454 6.68 -16.19 1.20
CA LEU A 454 7.32 -16.88 0.08
C LEU A 454 6.35 -17.77 -0.71
N VAL A 455 5.44 -18.48 -0.03
CA VAL A 455 4.57 -19.48 -0.66
C VAL A 455 3.22 -18.90 -1.02
N GLU A 456 2.55 -18.23 -0.08
CA GLU A 456 1.20 -17.70 -0.33
C GLU A 456 1.23 -16.40 -1.16
N GLN A 457 2.22 -15.54 -0.90
CA GLN A 457 2.36 -14.25 -1.59
C GLN A 457 3.39 -14.26 -2.73
N GLY A 458 4.17 -15.34 -2.88
CA GLY A 458 5.15 -15.47 -3.96
C GLY A 458 6.26 -14.40 -3.93
N ARG A 459 6.63 -13.87 -2.76
CA ARG A 459 7.69 -12.85 -2.66
C ARG A 459 9.05 -13.43 -3.01
N ASP A 460 9.85 -12.63 -3.70
CA ASP A 460 11.24 -12.95 -3.96
C ASP A 460 12.04 -12.99 -2.65
N PRO A 461 12.71 -14.12 -2.31
CA PRO A 461 13.52 -14.25 -1.11
C PRO A 461 14.56 -13.13 -0.91
N SER A 462 15.11 -12.58 -1.99
CA SER A 462 16.11 -11.51 -1.94
C SER A 462 15.55 -10.16 -1.46
N THR A 463 14.22 -10.03 -1.42
CA THR A 463 13.50 -8.85 -0.91
C THR A 463 13.14 -8.96 0.58
N ILE A 464 13.58 -10.03 1.25
CA ILE A 464 13.30 -10.32 2.65
C ILE A 464 14.61 -10.44 3.43
N LEU A 465 14.66 -9.81 4.59
CA LEU A 465 15.76 -9.92 5.54
C LEU A 465 15.22 -10.29 6.92
N VAL A 466 15.83 -11.29 7.54
CA VAL A 466 15.60 -11.63 8.95
C VAL A 466 16.75 -11.06 9.76
N GLU A 467 16.44 -10.25 10.77
CA GLU A 467 17.44 -9.64 11.64
C GLU A 467 17.23 -10.03 13.09
N THR A 468 18.32 -10.29 13.80
CA THR A 468 18.28 -10.62 15.23
C THR A 468 19.14 -9.68 16.06
N THR A 469 18.78 -9.53 17.33
CA THR A 469 19.57 -8.76 18.30
C THR A 469 20.70 -9.56 18.94
N ASP A 470 20.64 -10.89 18.87
CA ASP A 470 21.63 -11.79 19.46
C ASP A 470 22.02 -12.97 18.54
N SER A 471 23.23 -13.49 18.76
CA SER A 471 23.81 -14.56 17.96
C SER A 471 23.18 -15.94 18.20
N THR A 472 22.58 -16.17 19.37
CA THR A 472 21.98 -17.46 19.74
C THR A 472 20.68 -17.68 18.97
N THR A 473 19.83 -16.64 18.94
CA THR A 473 18.61 -16.61 18.13
C THR A 473 18.95 -16.70 16.64
N ARG A 474 19.98 -15.98 16.17
CA ARG A 474 20.43 -16.08 14.77
C ARG A 474 20.80 -17.51 14.38
N ALA A 475 21.62 -18.16 15.20
CA ALA A 475 22.07 -19.53 14.93
C ALA A 475 20.88 -20.49 14.85
N ALA A 476 19.93 -20.40 15.78
CA ALA A 476 18.74 -21.23 15.76
C ALA A 476 17.85 -20.97 14.54
N LEU A 477 17.65 -19.71 14.16
CA LEU A 477 16.89 -19.36 12.96
C LEU A 477 17.56 -19.87 11.67
N ARG A 478 18.88 -19.74 11.54
CA ARG A 478 19.61 -20.30 10.39
C ARG A 478 19.43 -21.81 10.27
N THR A 479 19.57 -22.54 11.38
CA THR A 479 19.43 -24.00 11.38
C THR A 479 17.99 -24.46 11.17
N GLN A 480 17.02 -23.84 11.85
CA GLN A 480 15.65 -24.36 11.92
C GLN A 480 14.72 -23.77 10.87
N ALA A 481 14.95 -22.53 10.42
CA ALA A 481 14.14 -21.86 9.40
C ALA A 481 14.80 -21.85 8.00
N ASN A 482 15.89 -22.62 7.82
CA ASN A 482 16.64 -22.73 6.56
C ASN A 482 17.08 -21.35 6.01
N LEU A 483 17.59 -20.51 6.91
CA LEU A 483 18.09 -19.17 6.58
C LEU A 483 19.61 -19.19 6.48
N VAL A 484 20.16 -18.30 5.67
CA VAL A 484 21.58 -18.32 5.35
C VAL A 484 22.31 -17.06 5.80
N ALA A 485 23.63 -17.17 5.89
CA ALA A 485 24.49 -16.00 6.07
C ALA A 485 24.53 -15.14 4.81
N TRP A 486 24.86 -13.85 4.95
CA TRP A 486 24.97 -12.93 3.82
C TRP A 486 25.91 -13.43 2.71
N GLU A 487 27.04 -14.01 3.10
CA GLU A 487 28.06 -14.52 2.17
C GLU A 487 27.51 -15.68 1.32
N GLN A 488 26.70 -16.55 1.92
CA GLN A 488 26.06 -17.68 1.24
C GLN A 488 25.00 -17.22 0.24
N ALA A 489 24.16 -16.26 0.62
CA ALA A 489 23.15 -15.70 -0.28
C ALA A 489 23.78 -14.95 -1.48
N SER A 490 25.02 -14.47 -1.32
CA SER A 490 25.76 -13.84 -2.42
C SER A 490 26.23 -14.87 -3.46
N SER A 491 26.52 -16.11 -3.03
CA SER A 491 26.89 -17.22 -3.93
C SER A 491 25.71 -18.03 -4.45
N GLU A 492 24.62 -18.13 -3.69
CA GLU A 492 23.43 -18.91 -4.00
C GLU A 492 22.16 -18.03 -3.94
N PRO A 493 21.77 -17.38 -5.06
CA PRO A 493 20.59 -16.54 -5.10
C PRO A 493 19.30 -17.31 -4.79
N GLY A 494 18.30 -16.61 -4.24
CA GLY A 494 16.98 -17.20 -3.92
C GLY A 494 16.86 -17.73 -2.48
N GLN A 495 17.76 -17.35 -1.59
CA GLN A 495 17.70 -17.66 -0.17
C GLN A 495 17.43 -16.39 0.66
N VAL A 496 16.77 -16.56 1.81
CA VAL A 496 16.51 -15.47 2.75
C VAL A 496 17.70 -15.34 3.71
N VAL A 497 18.24 -14.13 3.81
CA VAL A 497 19.36 -13.82 4.69
C VAL A 497 18.88 -13.68 6.14
N CYS A 498 19.65 -14.22 7.08
CA CYS A 498 19.48 -14.01 8.52
C CYS A 498 20.77 -13.49 9.16
N GLU A 499 20.78 -12.26 9.66
CA GLU A 499 21.96 -11.62 10.27
C GLU A 499 21.66 -10.93 11.59
N ASN A 500 22.70 -10.65 12.38
CA ASN A 500 22.54 -9.76 13.53
C ASN A 500 22.42 -8.32 13.04
N VAL A 501 21.71 -7.47 13.79
CA VAL A 501 21.57 -6.02 13.50
C VAL A 501 22.92 -5.34 13.21
N HIS A 502 23.98 -5.70 13.93
CA HIS A 502 25.33 -5.18 13.70
C HIS A 502 25.85 -5.45 12.28
N ARG A 503 25.63 -6.66 11.74
CA ARG A 503 26.08 -7.03 10.39
C ARG A 503 25.15 -6.48 9.32
N ALA A 504 23.86 -6.40 9.60
CA ALA A 504 22.86 -5.90 8.67
C ALA A 504 22.79 -4.36 8.57
N LYS A 505 23.50 -3.63 9.45
CA LYS A 505 23.65 -2.17 9.37
C LYS A 505 24.05 -1.73 7.95
N GLY A 506 23.53 -0.60 7.50
CA GLY A 506 23.78 -0.08 6.16
C GLY A 506 22.89 -0.71 5.07
N LEU A 507 22.38 -1.92 5.27
CA LEU A 507 21.50 -2.57 4.28
C LEU A 507 20.14 -1.89 4.16
N GLU A 508 19.45 -2.19 3.07
CA GLU A 508 18.07 -1.81 2.81
C GLU A 508 17.38 -2.89 2.00
N VAL A 509 16.16 -3.23 2.41
CA VAL A 509 15.40 -4.39 1.94
C VAL A 509 13.91 -4.13 2.10
N ASP A 510 13.09 -4.69 1.22
CA ASP A 510 11.66 -4.38 1.16
C ASP A 510 10.94 -4.82 2.43
N THR A 511 11.23 -6.04 2.87
CA THR A 511 10.60 -6.66 4.02
C THR A 511 11.64 -7.02 5.06
N VAL A 512 11.47 -6.53 6.29
CA VAL A 512 12.30 -6.95 7.43
C VAL A 512 11.47 -7.70 8.45
N LEU A 513 11.95 -8.88 8.84
CA LEU A 513 11.51 -9.59 10.03
C LEU A 513 12.53 -9.27 11.13
N PHE A 514 12.18 -8.35 12.02
CA PHE A 514 12.99 -8.00 13.18
C PHE A 514 12.64 -8.94 14.34
N VAL A 515 13.58 -9.80 14.72
CA VAL A 515 13.37 -10.86 15.70
C VAL A 515 14.15 -10.58 16.97
N CYS A 516 13.41 -10.37 18.05
CA CYS A 516 13.97 -10.00 19.34
C CYS A 516 13.17 -10.66 20.46
N PRO A 517 13.56 -11.87 20.91
CA PRO A 517 12.86 -12.58 21.98
C PRO A 517 13.12 -12.00 23.38
N ASP A 518 14.03 -11.02 23.51
CA ASP A 518 14.32 -10.31 24.75
C ASP A 518 13.58 -8.96 24.78
N SER A 519 13.06 -8.57 25.94
CA SER A 519 12.44 -7.26 26.13
C SER A 519 13.46 -6.15 26.39
N GLU A 520 14.65 -6.50 26.90
CA GLU A 520 15.71 -5.55 27.23
C GLU A 520 16.69 -5.40 26.06
N VAL A 521 16.31 -4.55 25.10
CA VAL A 521 17.17 -4.16 23.99
C VAL A 521 17.39 -2.66 23.98
N ASP A 522 18.60 -2.25 23.62
CA ASP A 522 18.99 -0.84 23.51
C ASP A 522 18.23 -0.15 22.34
N ASP A 523 17.82 1.10 22.54
CA ASP A 523 17.10 1.87 21.52
C ASP A 523 17.93 2.08 20.24
N THR A 524 19.27 2.10 20.34
CA THR A 524 20.18 2.15 19.19
C THR A 524 20.02 0.92 18.31
N LEU A 525 19.92 -0.27 18.91
CA LEU A 525 19.75 -1.51 18.16
C LEU A 525 18.36 -1.59 17.51
N LEU A 526 17.32 -1.15 18.22
CA LEU A 526 15.99 -1.03 17.62
C LEU A 526 16.00 -0.05 16.44
N TYR A 527 16.62 1.11 16.62
CA TYR A 527 16.70 2.12 15.58
C TYR A 527 17.40 1.60 14.32
N ILE A 528 18.53 0.94 14.49
CA ILE A 528 19.29 0.38 13.36
C ILE A 528 18.47 -0.70 12.65
N GLY A 529 17.91 -1.67 13.38
CA GLY A 529 17.21 -2.80 12.76
C GLY A 529 15.88 -2.42 12.12
N LEU A 530 15.02 -1.67 12.82
CA LEU A 530 13.72 -1.28 12.27
C LEU A 530 13.84 -0.35 11.05
N SER A 531 14.93 0.43 10.96
CA SER A 531 15.17 1.34 9.83
C SER A 531 15.63 0.68 8.53
N ARG A 532 15.86 -0.64 8.54
CA ARG A 532 16.26 -1.40 7.34
C ARG A 532 15.07 -1.66 6.39
N ALA A 533 13.85 -1.65 6.93
CA ALA A 533 12.61 -1.97 6.22
C ALA A 533 12.13 -0.84 5.31
N VAL A 534 12.04 -1.08 4.01
CA VAL A 534 11.54 -0.08 3.05
C VAL A 534 10.01 -0.02 3.07
N VAL A 535 9.32 -1.15 2.85
CA VAL A 535 7.86 -1.18 2.66
C VAL A 535 7.11 -1.93 3.75
N GLU A 536 7.71 -2.98 4.32
CA GLU A 536 7.05 -3.84 5.31
C GLU A 536 7.98 -4.20 6.46
N LEU A 537 7.45 -4.08 7.68
CA LEU A 537 8.16 -4.40 8.92
C LEU A 537 7.33 -5.39 9.74
N ILE A 538 7.89 -6.56 10.03
CA ILE A 538 7.32 -7.57 10.91
C ILE A 538 8.20 -7.66 12.15
N VAL A 539 7.64 -7.32 13.31
CA VAL A 539 8.34 -7.37 14.59
C VAL A 539 7.93 -8.64 15.33
N VAL A 540 8.87 -9.56 15.52
CA VAL A 540 8.69 -10.80 16.28
C VAL A 540 9.31 -10.61 17.66
N ALA A 541 8.48 -10.32 18.66
CA ALA A 541 8.97 -9.86 19.96
C ALA A 541 8.00 -10.13 21.13
N PRO A 542 8.49 -10.09 22.39
CA PRO A 542 7.67 -10.12 23.60
C PRO A 542 6.67 -8.96 23.64
N GLN A 543 5.60 -9.15 24.40
CA GLN A 543 4.59 -8.10 24.55
C GLN A 543 5.13 -6.80 25.15
N ALA A 544 6.08 -6.89 26.09
CA ALA A 544 6.71 -5.71 26.69
C ALA A 544 7.41 -4.82 25.66
N LEU A 545 8.11 -5.41 24.69
CA LEU A 545 8.80 -4.67 23.63
C LEU A 545 7.81 -4.08 22.61
N ALA A 546 6.74 -4.83 22.29
CA ALA A 546 5.68 -4.33 21.43
C ALA A 546 4.94 -3.11 22.03
N ALA A 547 4.68 -3.14 23.34
CA ALA A 547 4.11 -2.01 24.07
C ALA A 547 5.03 -0.79 24.04
N ARG A 548 6.35 -0.99 24.23
CA ARG A 548 7.37 0.07 24.13
C ARG A 548 7.38 0.75 22.76
N LEU A 549 7.23 -0.03 21.70
CA LEU A 549 7.12 0.47 20.32
C LEU A 549 5.71 0.98 19.96
N GLY A 550 4.69 0.69 20.78
CA GLY A 550 3.30 1.06 20.53
C GLY A 550 2.63 0.26 19.42
N LEU A 551 3.01 -1.01 19.25
CA LEU A 551 2.52 -1.89 18.19
C LEU A 551 1.24 -2.65 18.55
N GLU A 552 0.82 -2.64 19.82
CA GLU A 552 -0.35 -3.38 20.31
C GLU A 552 -1.69 -2.90 19.71
N GLN A 553 -1.76 -1.67 19.20
CA GLN A 553 -2.95 -1.13 18.55
C GLN A 553 -3.01 -1.45 17.04
N ALA A 554 -1.91 -1.91 16.43
CA ALA A 554 -1.81 -2.17 15.00
C ALA A 554 -2.25 -3.60 14.61
N SER A 555 -2.45 -4.49 15.59
CA SER A 555 -2.96 -5.85 15.41
C SER A 555 -4.49 -5.94 15.35
N GLY A 556 -5.19 -4.81 15.54
CA GLY A 556 -6.60 -4.70 15.21
C GLY A 556 -6.73 -4.45 13.72
N GLU A 557 -7.31 -5.41 13.01
CA GLU A 557 -7.87 -5.23 11.68
C GLU A 557 -8.47 -3.82 11.53
N ASN A 558 -8.11 -3.11 10.46
CA ASN A 558 -8.86 -1.95 9.97
C ASN A 558 -10.26 -2.43 9.56
N VAL A 559 -11.11 -2.71 10.54
CA VAL A 559 -12.57 -2.68 10.44
C VAL A 559 -12.97 -1.26 10.83
N THR A 560 -12.70 -0.32 9.94
CA THR A 560 -13.37 0.99 9.96
C THR A 560 -13.78 1.33 8.53
N SER A 561 -14.90 0.74 8.11
CA SER A 561 -15.79 1.41 7.16
C SER A 561 -16.34 2.68 7.82
N PRO A 562 -16.45 3.77 7.06
CA PRO A 562 -17.77 4.31 6.78
C PRO A 562 -18.23 3.99 5.37
#